data_AF-A0AAD5T0R0-F1
#
_entry.id   AF-A0AAD5T0R0-F1
#
_cell.length_a   1.000
_cell.length_b   1.000
_cell.length_c   1.000
_cell.angle_alpha   90.00
_cell.angle_beta   90.00
_cell.angle_gamma   90.00
#
_symmetry.space_group_name_H-M   'P 1'
#
loop_
_entity.id
_entity.type
_entity.pdbx_description
1 polymer ?
#
loop_
_entity_poly.entity_id
_entity_poly.type
_entity_poly.pdbx_seq_one_letter_code
_entity_poly.pdbx_strand_id
1 'polypeptide(L)'
;MKSDEPRNVEFLSTKNNTPIIVLASHSKKRPHCLTLMRTFDHQILDLVELHVHRGLPMEAFENKSKPALGNRPALVFNGDLWEVDPDFVHIKNSLIDLLGNGTSGKGFDKIDLKGLDHVISCSVDTTDRMIHLRVYMVVLKKSGTKLPAVELEECGPALEFKVGRTRFADESVYAQAYRIPDELKVKKVKNIERDEMGDKVGRIHMHKQDFSKLQTRKMKGLKRESSNSDDEEPGSDNEQEVSSSASTIIAVEPNLRKKTRETAPNARGKKAKNSKV
;
A
#
# COMPACT_ATOMS: atom_id res chain seq x y z
N MET A 1 29.48 -26.56 -0.83
CA MET A 1 28.03 -26.71 -1.06
C MET A 1 27.71 -25.96 -2.35
N LYS A 2 27.25 -26.65 -3.41
CA LYS A 2 26.91 -26.00 -4.67
C LYS A 2 25.47 -25.48 -4.57
N SER A 3 25.21 -24.28 -5.09
CA SER A 3 23.86 -23.69 -5.21
C SER A 3 22.89 -24.57 -6.00
N ASP A 4 23.40 -25.54 -6.76
CA ASP A 4 22.65 -26.31 -7.74
C ASP A 4 21.91 -27.51 -7.12
N GLU A 5 22.11 -27.79 -5.82
CA GLU A 5 21.39 -28.84 -5.08
C GLU A 5 20.42 -28.24 -4.04
N PRO A 6 19.13 -28.08 -4.38
CA PRO A 6 18.15 -27.40 -3.50
C PRO A 6 17.96 -28.13 -2.16
N ARG A 7 18.04 -29.46 -2.15
CA ARG A 7 17.78 -30.31 -0.98
C ARG A 7 18.67 -30.00 0.23
N ASN A 8 19.92 -29.60 -0.02
CA ASN A 8 20.84 -29.27 1.07
C ASN A 8 20.46 -27.94 1.74
N VAL A 9 19.97 -26.98 0.95
CA VAL A 9 19.54 -25.66 1.46
C VAL A 9 18.24 -25.80 2.24
N GLU A 10 17.29 -26.57 1.73
CA GLU A 10 16.02 -26.88 2.40
C GLU A 10 16.27 -27.58 3.74
N PHE A 11 17.17 -28.57 3.78
CA PHE A 11 17.59 -29.21 5.03
C PHE A 11 18.17 -28.22 6.04
N LEU A 12 19.01 -27.27 5.61
CA LEU A 12 19.56 -26.23 6.50
C LEU A 12 18.48 -25.27 6.99
N SER A 13 17.51 -24.91 6.14
CA SER A 13 16.34 -24.10 6.53
C SER A 13 15.55 -24.80 7.63
N THR A 14 15.19 -26.07 7.43
CA THR A 14 14.45 -26.87 8.43
C THR A 14 15.24 -27.02 9.72
N LYS A 15 16.53 -27.35 9.63
CA LYS A 15 17.37 -27.63 10.80
C LYS A 15 17.61 -26.40 11.66
N ASN A 16 17.83 -25.24 11.05
CA ASN A 16 18.13 -23.99 11.77
C ASN A 16 16.91 -23.10 11.98
N ASN A 17 15.75 -23.49 11.44
CA ASN A 17 14.54 -22.68 11.42
C ASN A 17 14.78 -21.27 10.85
N THR A 18 15.49 -21.19 9.72
CA THR A 18 15.86 -19.91 9.09
C THR A 18 15.21 -19.77 7.71
N PRO A 19 14.29 -18.79 7.52
CA PRO A 19 13.59 -18.62 6.25
C PRO A 19 14.46 -18.00 5.16
N ILE A 20 15.49 -17.22 5.53
CA ILE A 20 16.40 -16.52 4.62
C ILE A 20 17.81 -17.11 4.76
N ILE A 21 18.45 -17.42 3.64
CA ILE A 21 19.79 -18.00 3.58
C ILE A 21 20.61 -17.22 2.55
N VAL A 22 21.84 -16.84 2.92
CA VAL A 22 22.80 -16.22 2.01
C VAL A 22 24.01 -17.15 1.89
N LEU A 23 24.25 -17.66 0.68
CA LEU A 23 25.40 -18.51 0.38
C LEU A 23 26.48 -17.71 -0.35
N ALA A 24 27.64 -17.53 0.27
CA ALA A 24 28.81 -16.98 -0.39
C ALA A 24 29.59 -18.08 -1.13
N SER A 25 29.94 -17.83 -2.38
CA SER A 25 30.73 -18.74 -3.21
C SER A 25 31.64 -17.99 -4.18
N HIS A 26 32.71 -18.64 -4.64
CA HIS A 26 33.62 -18.07 -5.62
C HIS A 26 34.07 -19.16 -6.60
N SER A 27 34.01 -18.85 -7.90
CA SER A 27 34.50 -19.73 -8.97
C SER A 27 34.97 -18.91 -10.17
N LYS A 28 35.75 -19.50 -11.07
CA LYS A 28 36.19 -18.81 -12.30
C LYS A 28 35.02 -18.31 -13.16
N LYS A 29 33.91 -19.05 -13.19
CA LYS A 29 32.69 -18.66 -13.93
C LYS A 29 31.84 -17.63 -13.20
N ARG A 30 31.84 -17.68 -11.86
CA ARG A 30 31.05 -16.81 -10.97
C ARG A 30 31.94 -16.33 -9.84
N PRO A 31 32.79 -15.32 -10.07
CA PRO A 31 33.62 -14.75 -9.02
C PRO A 31 32.74 -13.97 -8.04
N HIS A 32 33.06 -14.08 -6.74
CA HIS A 32 32.46 -13.31 -5.64
C HIS A 32 30.92 -13.29 -5.66
N CYS A 33 30.31 -14.48 -5.67
CA CYS A 33 28.86 -14.65 -5.79
C CYS A 33 28.20 -14.82 -4.42
N LEU A 34 27.27 -13.93 -4.09
CA LEU A 34 26.33 -14.09 -2.98
C LEU A 34 25.00 -14.60 -3.53
N THR A 35 24.58 -15.79 -3.12
CA THR A 35 23.29 -16.35 -3.52
C THR A 35 22.30 -16.14 -2.37
N LEU A 36 21.36 -15.22 -2.56
CA LEU A 36 20.25 -14.99 -1.65
C LEU A 36 19.14 -15.99 -1.97
N MET A 37 18.67 -16.72 -0.95
CA MET A 37 17.60 -17.69 -1.06
C MET A 37 16.60 -17.45 0.06
N ARG A 38 15.31 -17.37 -0.25
CA ARG A 38 14.26 -17.46 0.78
C ARG A 38 13.48 -18.74 0.62
N THR A 39 12.93 -19.19 1.73
CA THR A 39 12.16 -20.41 1.84
C THR A 39 10.76 -20.11 2.37
N PHE A 40 9.78 -20.83 1.85
CA PHE A 40 8.41 -20.86 2.34
C PHE A 40 8.10 -22.31 2.70
N ASP A 41 7.69 -22.56 3.94
CA ASP A 41 7.54 -23.92 4.48
C ASP A 41 8.79 -24.80 4.27
N HIS A 42 9.96 -24.20 4.49
CA HIS A 42 11.28 -24.80 4.26
C HIS A 42 11.59 -25.26 2.82
N GLN A 43 10.72 -24.97 1.85
CA GLN A 43 10.98 -25.16 0.43
C GLN A 43 11.46 -23.86 -0.20
N ILE A 44 12.34 -23.93 -1.21
CA ILE A 44 12.86 -22.72 -1.86
C ILE A 44 11.73 -21.96 -2.56
N LEU A 45 11.54 -20.70 -2.15
CA LEU A 45 10.59 -19.77 -2.75
C LEU A 45 11.27 -18.97 -3.86
N ASP A 46 12.47 -18.44 -3.59
CA ASP A 46 13.22 -17.65 -4.54
C ASP A 46 14.73 -17.80 -4.33
N LEU A 47 15.46 -17.65 -5.43
CA LEU A 47 16.91 -17.66 -5.49
C LEU A 47 17.39 -16.55 -6.40
N VAL A 48 18.31 -15.73 -5.89
CA VAL A 48 18.92 -14.63 -6.64
C VAL A 48 20.43 -14.68 -6.41
N GLU A 49 21.20 -14.81 -7.49
CA GLU A 49 22.64 -14.60 -7.46
C GLU A 49 22.97 -13.11 -7.60
N LEU A 50 23.77 -12.59 -6.67
CA LEU A 50 24.32 -11.25 -6.66
C LEU A 50 25.85 -11.37 -6.72
N HIS A 51 26.41 -11.07 -7.89
CA HIS A 51 27.86 -11.10 -8.08
C HIS A 51 28.44 -9.77 -7.64
N VAL A 52 29.32 -9.78 -6.63
CA VAL A 52 30.02 -8.58 -6.17
C VAL A 52 31.04 -8.18 -7.24
N HIS A 53 30.75 -7.10 -7.96
CA HIS A 53 31.66 -6.52 -8.94
C HIS A 53 32.72 -5.67 -8.26
N ARG A 54 32.30 -4.84 -7.31
CA ARG A 54 33.17 -4.00 -6.48
C ARG A 54 32.63 -3.97 -5.05
N GLY A 55 33.53 -3.96 -4.08
CA GLY A 55 33.18 -3.85 -2.68
C GLY A 55 34.21 -3.06 -1.89
N LEU A 56 33.77 -2.04 -1.17
CA LEU A 56 34.57 -1.36 -0.16
C LEU A 56 34.08 -1.80 1.23
N PRO A 57 34.98 -2.36 2.05
CA PRO A 57 34.62 -2.77 3.40
C PRO A 57 34.44 -1.53 4.28
N MET A 58 33.81 -1.69 5.45
CA MET A 58 33.51 -0.56 6.35
C MET A 58 34.78 0.17 6.81
N GLU A 59 35.92 -0.52 6.89
CA GLU A 59 37.21 0.03 7.29
C GLU A 59 37.80 1.02 6.27
N ALA A 60 37.30 1.02 5.03
CA ALA A 60 37.75 1.94 3.99
C ALA A 60 37.14 3.34 4.10
N PHE A 61 36.16 3.53 4.99
CA PHE A 61 35.46 4.79 5.16
C PHE A 61 36.04 5.57 6.34
N GLU A 62 36.21 6.89 6.16
CA GLU A 62 36.75 7.78 7.20
C GLU A 62 35.79 7.94 8.39
N ASN A 63 34.49 7.68 8.17
CA ASN A 63 33.49 7.81 9.21
C ASN A 63 33.68 6.74 10.31
N LYS A 64 33.92 7.21 11.54
CA LYS A 64 34.05 6.33 12.72
C LYS A 64 32.69 5.93 13.30
N SER A 65 31.63 6.68 12.98
CA SER A 65 30.28 6.39 13.45
C SER A 65 29.70 5.21 12.69
N LYS A 66 29.21 4.21 13.43
CA LYS A 66 28.61 2.99 12.88
C LYS A 66 27.16 2.87 13.36
N PRO A 67 26.27 2.26 12.56
CA PRO A 67 24.90 1.98 12.98
C PRO A 67 24.88 1.22 14.31
N ALA A 68 24.00 1.60 15.22
CA ALA A 68 23.85 0.88 16.48
C ALA A 68 23.16 -0.48 16.23
N LEU A 69 23.61 -1.49 16.97
CA LEU A 69 23.10 -2.85 16.81
C LEU A 69 21.60 -2.92 17.11
N GLY A 70 20.84 -3.51 16.19
CA GLY A 70 19.40 -3.72 16.34
C GLY A 70 18.52 -2.55 15.90
N ASN A 71 19.10 -1.37 15.63
CA ASN A 71 18.36 -0.27 15.01
C ASN A 71 17.91 -0.65 13.60
N ARG A 72 16.75 -0.13 13.20
CA ARG A 72 16.19 -0.45 11.89
C ARG A 72 16.71 0.54 10.85
N PRO A 73 17.24 0.05 9.73
CA PRO A 73 17.58 0.94 8.63
C PRO A 73 16.31 1.54 8.03
N ALA A 74 16.39 2.81 7.64
CA ALA A 74 15.54 3.29 6.58
C ALA A 74 16.02 2.71 5.24
N LEU A 75 15.12 2.11 4.47
CA LEU A 75 15.46 1.54 3.16
C LEU A 75 15.02 2.51 2.05
N VAL A 76 15.93 2.81 1.14
CA VAL A 76 15.68 3.68 -0.01
C VAL A 76 16.01 2.90 -1.28
N PHE A 77 15.05 2.81 -2.20
CA PHE A 77 15.22 2.14 -3.49
C PHE A 77 15.11 3.18 -4.61
N ASN A 78 16.21 3.42 -5.32
CA ASN A 78 16.29 4.42 -6.38
C ASN A 78 16.43 3.76 -7.74
N GLY A 79 15.65 4.21 -8.72
CA GLY A 79 15.70 3.75 -10.11
C GLY A 79 14.42 3.02 -10.54
N ASP A 80 14.02 3.25 -11.78
CA ASP A 80 12.72 2.82 -12.32
C ASP A 80 12.63 1.30 -12.50
N LEU A 81 13.77 0.62 -12.67
CA LEU A 81 13.84 -0.83 -12.82
C LEU A 81 13.20 -1.57 -11.63
N TRP A 82 13.24 -0.99 -10.44
CA TRP A 82 12.60 -1.56 -9.24
C TRP A 82 11.08 -1.73 -9.33
N GLU A 83 10.44 -1.03 -10.27
CA GLU A 83 8.99 -1.04 -10.45
C GLU A 83 8.57 -1.57 -11.82
N VAL A 84 9.45 -1.42 -12.83
CA VAL A 84 9.15 -1.80 -14.22
C VAL A 84 9.55 -3.25 -14.53
N ASP A 85 10.71 -3.70 -14.05
CA ASP A 85 11.25 -5.00 -14.40
C ASP A 85 10.83 -6.07 -13.37
N PRO A 86 10.13 -7.14 -13.75
CA PRO A 86 9.61 -8.14 -12.81
C PRO A 86 10.70 -8.79 -11.95
N ASP A 87 11.89 -9.04 -12.51
CA ASP A 87 12.98 -9.65 -11.76
C ASP A 87 13.46 -8.69 -10.68
N PHE A 88 13.61 -7.39 -11.00
CA PHE A 88 13.99 -6.38 -10.03
C PHE A 88 12.92 -6.12 -8.98
N VAL A 89 11.63 -6.24 -9.32
CA VAL A 89 10.54 -6.19 -8.33
C VAL A 89 10.69 -7.33 -7.31
N HIS A 90 10.95 -8.56 -7.78
CA HIS A 90 11.19 -9.68 -6.88
C HIS A 90 12.48 -9.52 -6.07
N ILE A 91 13.57 -9.06 -6.68
CA ILE A 91 14.85 -8.80 -6.00
C ILE A 91 14.68 -7.71 -4.92
N LYS A 92 13.95 -6.63 -5.20
CA LYS A 92 13.60 -5.60 -4.21
C LYS A 92 12.89 -6.21 -3.01
N ASN A 93 11.90 -7.06 -3.25
CA ASN A 93 11.20 -7.76 -2.17
C ASN A 93 12.13 -8.66 -1.36
N SER A 94 13.07 -9.37 -2.00
CA SER A 94 14.07 -10.20 -1.29
C SER A 94 15.06 -9.35 -0.49
N LEU A 95 15.48 -8.20 -1.00
CA LEU A 95 16.37 -7.26 -0.30
C LEU A 95 15.68 -6.58 0.89
N ILE A 96 14.41 -6.21 0.77
CA ILE A 96 13.62 -5.66 1.89
C ILE A 96 13.54 -6.66 3.04
N ASP A 97 13.33 -7.93 2.72
CA ASP A 97 13.23 -9.00 3.72
C ASP A 97 14.58 -9.26 4.42
N LEU A 98 15.67 -9.26 3.64
CA LEU A 98 17.03 -9.44 4.15
C LEU A 98 17.50 -8.24 5.01
N LEU A 99 17.29 -7.01 4.53
CA LEU A 99 17.84 -5.79 5.13
C LEU A 99 16.90 -5.17 6.17
N GLY A 100 15.61 -5.52 6.18
CA GLY A 100 14.61 -5.01 7.11
C GLY A 100 14.65 -5.61 8.53
N ASN A 101 15.76 -6.28 8.91
CA ASN A 101 15.96 -6.92 10.21
C ASN A 101 14.83 -7.90 10.62
N GLY A 102 14.27 -8.67 9.68
CA GLY A 102 13.28 -9.72 9.95
C GLY A 102 12.00 -9.26 10.68
N THR A 103 11.76 -7.94 10.73
CA THR A 103 10.65 -7.33 11.48
C THR A 103 9.60 -6.68 10.59
N SER A 104 9.75 -6.79 9.26
CA SER A 104 8.77 -6.35 8.26
C SER A 104 7.36 -6.93 8.48
N GLY A 105 7.23 -8.05 9.21
CA GLY A 105 5.95 -8.68 9.55
C GLY A 105 5.35 -8.33 10.92
N LYS A 106 6.13 -7.76 11.85
CA LYS A 106 5.58 -7.26 13.12
C LYS A 106 5.29 -5.78 12.90
N GLY A 107 4.04 -5.42 12.65
CA GLY A 107 3.63 -4.02 12.59
C GLY A 107 3.91 -3.37 13.94
N PHE A 108 4.91 -2.48 14.01
CA PHE A 108 5.09 -1.63 15.17
C PHE A 108 4.40 -0.32 14.85
N ASP A 109 3.47 0.06 15.71
CA ASP A 109 2.73 1.31 15.59
C ASP A 109 3.62 2.53 15.92
N LYS A 110 4.75 2.29 16.59
CA LYS A 110 5.67 3.34 17.09
C LYS A 110 7.12 2.97 16.82
N ILE A 111 7.91 4.00 16.51
CA ILE A 111 9.36 3.92 16.32
C ILE A 111 10.03 4.97 17.20
N ASP A 112 11.18 4.62 17.79
CA ASP A 112 12.01 5.59 18.48
C ASP A 112 12.83 6.39 17.47
N LEU A 113 12.77 7.72 17.58
CA LEU A 113 13.52 8.63 16.71
C LEU A 113 15.04 8.45 16.86
N LYS A 114 15.51 8.03 18.05
CA LYS A 114 16.93 7.70 18.25
C LYS A 114 17.37 6.44 17.50
N GLY A 115 16.41 5.59 17.12
CA GLY A 115 16.66 4.37 16.36
C GLY A 115 16.75 4.59 14.85
N LEU A 116 16.52 5.81 14.36
CA LEU A 116 16.65 6.20 12.95
C LEU A 116 18.04 6.78 12.69
N ASP A 117 19.06 5.94 12.85
CA ASP A 117 20.47 6.32 12.79
C ASP A 117 21.10 6.10 11.41
N HIS A 118 20.58 5.16 10.60
CA HIS A 118 21.17 4.82 9.31
C HIS A 118 20.14 4.55 8.22
N VAL A 119 20.58 4.78 6.98
CA VAL A 119 19.83 4.54 5.75
C VAL A 119 20.64 3.57 4.89
N ILE A 120 19.98 2.54 4.37
CA ILE A 120 20.53 1.67 3.33
C ILE A 120 19.89 2.08 2.01
N SER A 121 20.72 2.58 1.09
CA SER A 121 20.32 2.95 -0.26
C SER A 121 20.65 1.84 -1.25
N CYS A 122 19.66 1.42 -2.01
CA CYS A 122 19.77 0.47 -3.11
C CYS A 122 19.40 1.19 -4.42
N SER A 123 20.41 1.63 -5.16
CA SER A 123 20.23 2.32 -6.44
C SER A 123 20.49 1.37 -7.61
N VAL A 124 19.74 1.49 -8.70
CA VAL A 124 19.95 0.65 -9.90
C VAL A 124 20.21 1.51 -11.11
N ASP A 125 21.32 1.20 -11.79
CA ASP A 125 21.65 1.81 -13.07
C ASP A 125 20.87 1.12 -14.19
N THR A 126 20.21 1.92 -15.03
CA THR A 126 19.38 1.40 -16.12
C THR A 126 20.23 0.82 -17.26
N THR A 127 21.44 1.35 -17.48
CA THR A 127 22.35 0.91 -18.54
C THR A 127 22.96 -0.45 -18.25
N ASP A 128 23.59 -0.58 -17.08
CA ASP A 128 24.40 -1.75 -16.72
C ASP A 128 23.63 -2.77 -15.89
N ARG A 129 22.39 -2.43 -15.47
CA ARG A 129 21.54 -3.25 -14.59
C ARG A 129 22.28 -3.71 -13.33
N MET A 130 23.15 -2.84 -12.82
CA MET A 130 23.90 -3.06 -11.59
C MET A 130 23.17 -2.44 -10.41
N ILE A 131 23.19 -3.16 -9.29
CA ILE A 131 22.61 -2.71 -8.02
C ILE A 131 23.74 -2.15 -7.16
N HIS A 132 23.65 -0.89 -6.81
CA HIS A 132 24.54 -0.21 -5.88
C HIS A 132 23.91 -0.21 -4.49
N LEU A 133 24.52 -0.95 -3.57
CA LEU A 133 24.18 -0.91 -2.15
C LEU A 133 25.17 0.03 -1.45
N ARG A 134 24.63 1.02 -0.77
CA ARG A 134 25.37 2.01 0.03
C ARG A 134 24.71 2.17 1.39
N VAL A 135 25.51 2.36 2.42
CA VAL A 135 25.02 2.56 3.79
C VAL A 135 25.52 3.90 4.30
N TYR A 136 24.57 4.72 4.77
CA TYR A 136 24.81 6.07 5.25
C TYR A 136 24.34 6.22 6.69
N MET A 137 25.11 6.94 7.49
CA MET A 137 24.67 7.46 8.78
C MET A 137 23.88 8.75 8.57
N VAL A 138 22.81 8.91 9.35
CA VAL A 138 21.94 10.08 9.33
C VAL A 138 22.42 11.09 10.37
N VAL A 139 22.86 12.26 9.91
CA VAL A 139 23.25 13.37 10.76
C VAL A 139 22.20 14.46 10.69
N LEU A 140 21.53 14.70 11.82
CA LEU A 140 20.47 15.70 11.93
C LEU A 140 21.05 17.03 12.44
N LYS A 141 21.05 18.05 11.59
CA LYS A 141 21.48 19.42 11.92
C LYS A 141 20.29 20.34 12.19
N LYS A 142 20.54 21.39 12.96
CA LYS A 142 19.53 22.43 13.25
C LYS A 142 19.26 23.25 11.98
N SER A 143 18.00 23.30 11.54
CA SER A 143 17.55 24.00 10.32
C SER A 143 16.82 25.32 10.57
N GLY A 144 16.45 25.61 11.82
CA GLY A 144 15.60 26.76 12.18
C GLY A 144 14.08 26.50 12.01
N THR A 145 13.68 25.37 11.44
CA THR A 145 12.27 24.93 11.37
C THR A 145 12.00 23.75 12.31
N LYS A 146 10.76 23.26 12.36
CA LYS A 146 10.40 22.04 13.14
C LYS A 146 11.09 20.78 12.62
N LEU A 147 11.48 20.74 11.35
CA LEU A 147 12.13 19.59 10.72
C LEU A 147 13.65 19.80 10.67
N PRO A 148 14.49 18.86 11.16
CA PRO A 148 15.94 18.99 11.08
C PRO A 148 16.45 18.95 9.63
N ALA A 149 17.60 19.56 9.38
CA ALA A 149 18.31 19.41 8.11
C ALA A 149 19.05 18.07 8.15
N VAL A 150 18.83 17.23 7.15
CA VAL A 150 19.39 15.87 7.08
C VAL A 150 20.65 15.88 6.22
N GLU A 151 21.77 15.48 6.79
CA GLU A 151 22.99 15.18 6.07
C GLU A 151 23.33 13.69 6.19
N LEU A 152 23.97 13.15 5.16
CA LEU A 152 24.32 11.75 5.06
C LEU A 152 25.84 11.60 5.02
N GLU A 153 26.37 10.77 5.91
CA GLU A 153 27.78 10.42 5.93
C GLU A 153 27.94 8.93 5.60
N GLU A 154 28.75 8.60 4.60
CA GLU A 154 28.94 7.20 4.20
C GLU A 154 29.74 6.43 5.25
N CYS A 155 29.19 5.31 5.74
CA CYS A 155 29.83 4.44 6.74
C CYS A 155 30.14 3.04 6.21
N GLY A 156 29.61 2.70 5.03
CA GLY A 156 29.81 1.41 4.38
C GLY A 156 29.05 0.25 5.03
N PRO A 157 29.12 -0.96 4.44
CA PRO A 157 29.89 -1.28 3.23
C PRO A 157 29.27 -0.67 1.95
N ALA A 158 30.12 -0.41 0.95
CA ALA A 158 29.66 -0.03 -0.38
C ALA A 158 29.87 -1.20 -1.33
N LEU A 159 28.77 -1.75 -1.86
CA LEU A 159 28.78 -2.93 -2.72
C LEU A 159 28.12 -2.61 -4.06
N GLU A 160 28.70 -3.14 -5.12
CA GLU A 160 28.15 -3.08 -6.47
C GLU A 160 27.89 -4.51 -6.92
N PHE A 161 26.62 -4.83 -7.16
CA PHE A 161 26.20 -6.15 -7.55
C PHE A 161 25.78 -6.20 -9.01
N LYS A 162 26.25 -7.22 -9.70
CA LYS A 162 25.68 -7.65 -10.98
C LYS A 162 24.75 -8.83 -10.73
N VAL A 163 23.52 -8.75 -11.22
CA VAL A 163 22.54 -9.83 -11.09
C VAL A 163 22.99 -11.03 -11.94
N GLY A 164 23.01 -12.22 -11.31
CA GLY A 164 23.36 -13.50 -11.92
C GLY A 164 22.11 -14.30 -12.26
N ARG A 165 22.11 -15.60 -11.92
CA ARG A 165 20.91 -16.44 -12.09
C ARG A 165 19.81 -16.05 -11.11
N THR A 166 18.59 -16.05 -11.60
CA THR A 166 17.38 -15.90 -10.82
C THR A 166 16.53 -17.16 -10.97
N ARG A 167 15.82 -17.55 -9.90
CA ARG A 167 14.78 -18.57 -9.91
C ARG A 167 13.70 -18.12 -8.96
N PHE A 168 12.60 -17.63 -9.50
CA PHE A 168 11.42 -17.25 -8.74
C PHE A 168 10.39 -18.38 -8.78
N ALA A 169 9.60 -18.51 -7.72
CA ALA A 169 8.48 -19.45 -7.69
C ALA A 169 7.32 -18.98 -8.58
N ASP A 170 6.39 -19.89 -8.85
CA ASP A 170 5.17 -19.56 -9.57
C ASP A 170 4.28 -18.63 -8.74
N GLU A 171 3.43 -17.87 -9.43
CA GLU A 171 2.49 -16.93 -8.82
C GLU A 171 1.54 -17.62 -7.83
N SER A 172 1.18 -18.89 -8.06
CA SER A 172 0.34 -19.68 -7.15
C SER A 172 1.00 -19.93 -5.79
N VAL A 173 2.32 -20.12 -5.75
CA VAL A 173 3.10 -20.32 -4.53
C VAL A 173 3.28 -18.99 -3.81
N TYR A 174 3.56 -17.92 -4.56
CA TYR A 174 3.61 -16.57 -3.99
C TYR A 174 2.27 -16.15 -3.36
N ALA A 175 1.15 -16.45 -4.01
CA ALA A 175 -0.18 -16.16 -3.46
C ALA A 175 -0.43 -16.89 -2.13
N GLN A 176 0.08 -18.12 -1.98
CA GLN A 176 0.03 -18.85 -0.71
C GLN A 176 0.94 -18.22 0.34
N ALA A 177 2.17 -17.86 -0.04
CA ALA A 177 3.15 -17.23 0.85
C ALA A 177 2.70 -15.84 1.34
N TYR A 178 2.01 -15.07 0.52
CA TYR A 178 1.48 -13.74 0.84
C TYR A 178 0.13 -13.75 1.55
N ARG A 179 -0.43 -14.94 1.82
CA ARG A 179 -1.72 -15.04 2.48
C ARG A 179 -1.64 -14.55 3.92
N ILE A 180 -2.25 -13.40 4.19
CA ILE A 180 -2.45 -12.89 5.55
C ILE A 180 -3.55 -13.74 6.24
N PRO A 181 -3.31 -14.23 7.48
CA PRO A 181 -4.33 -14.92 8.28
C PRO A 181 -5.59 -14.07 8.49
N ASP A 182 -6.75 -14.72 8.52
CA ASP A 182 -8.02 -14.00 8.58
C ASP A 182 -8.28 -13.37 9.95
N GLU A 183 -7.59 -13.82 11.00
CA GLU A 183 -7.63 -13.25 12.36
C GLU A 183 -6.96 -11.87 12.42
N LEU A 184 -5.89 -11.67 11.65
CA LEU A 184 -5.17 -10.39 11.55
C LEU A 184 -5.91 -9.37 10.67
N LYS A 185 -6.82 -9.83 9.82
CA LYS A 185 -7.62 -8.95 8.96
C LYS A 185 -8.75 -8.31 9.78
N VAL A 186 -8.67 -7.00 9.96
CA VAL A 186 -9.74 -6.22 10.58
C VAL A 186 -10.98 -6.23 9.66
N LYS A 187 -11.96 -7.09 9.97
CA LYS A 187 -13.24 -7.14 9.24
C LYS A 187 -14.09 -5.92 9.59
N LYS A 188 -14.13 -4.94 8.69
CA LYS A 188 -15.07 -3.81 8.80
C LYS A 188 -16.46 -4.27 8.41
N VAL A 189 -17.38 -4.27 9.37
CA VAL A 189 -18.81 -4.54 9.10
C VAL A 189 -19.46 -3.24 8.67
N LYS A 190 -20.15 -3.25 7.52
CA LYS A 190 -20.81 -2.05 6.98
C LYS A 190 -21.80 -1.48 8.00
N ASN A 191 -21.82 -0.15 8.14
CA ASN A 191 -22.71 0.59 9.04
C ASN A 191 -22.48 0.35 10.54
N ILE A 192 -21.42 -0.34 10.95
CA ILE A 192 -21.05 -0.51 12.35
C ILE A 192 -19.67 0.10 12.56
N GLU A 193 -19.61 1.11 13.42
CA GLU A 193 -18.39 1.78 13.82
C GLU A 193 -18.17 1.55 15.33
N ARG A 194 -16.93 1.64 15.79
CA ARG A 194 -16.63 1.74 17.22
C ARG A 194 -16.25 3.18 17.51
N ASP A 195 -16.89 3.75 18.51
CA ASP A 195 -16.58 5.09 18.99
C ASP A 195 -15.24 5.12 19.75
N GLU A 196 -14.70 6.30 20.03
CA GLU A 196 -13.46 6.51 20.79
C GLU A 196 -13.54 5.88 22.19
N MET A 197 -14.73 5.85 22.77
CA MET A 197 -15.02 5.21 24.06
C MET A 197 -15.16 3.68 23.97
N GLY A 198 -15.13 3.12 22.75
CA GLY A 198 -15.17 1.67 22.49
C GLY A 198 -16.57 1.10 22.22
N ASP A 199 -17.62 1.92 22.28
CA ASP A 199 -19.01 1.53 22.05
C ASP A 199 -19.29 1.23 20.59
N LYS A 200 -20.15 0.24 20.32
CA LYS A 200 -20.56 -0.12 18.96
C LYS A 200 -21.73 0.75 18.52
N VAL A 201 -21.51 1.63 17.55
CA VAL A 201 -22.53 2.53 16.99
C VAL A 201 -22.94 2.05 15.61
N GLY A 202 -24.25 1.90 15.39
CA GLY A 202 -24.83 1.52 14.12
C GLY A 202 -25.43 2.71 13.37
N ARG A 203 -25.00 2.98 12.13
CA ARG A 203 -25.62 4.02 11.29
C ARG A 203 -26.80 3.46 10.49
N ILE A 204 -28.00 3.93 10.82
CA ILE A 204 -29.21 3.63 10.04
C ILE A 204 -29.40 4.73 9.01
N HIS A 205 -29.38 4.35 7.73
CA HIS A 205 -29.65 5.27 6.63
C HIS A 205 -31.14 5.24 6.30
N MET A 206 -31.89 6.22 6.77
CA MET A 206 -33.30 6.36 6.41
C MET A 206 -33.43 6.86 4.97
N HIS A 207 -34.35 6.25 4.20
CA HIS A 207 -34.75 6.81 2.91
C HIS A 207 -35.54 8.11 3.14
N LYS A 208 -35.39 9.08 2.24
CA LYS A 208 -36.23 10.29 2.22
C LYS A 208 -37.70 9.89 2.08
N GLN A 209 -38.52 10.17 3.09
CA GLN A 209 -39.95 9.85 3.06
C GLN A 209 -40.68 10.86 2.16
N ASP A 210 -41.42 10.36 1.17
CA ASP A 210 -42.23 11.18 0.28
C ASP A 210 -43.68 11.23 0.79
N PHE A 211 -44.07 12.37 1.36
CA PHE A 211 -45.41 12.59 1.93
C PHE A 211 -46.42 13.09 0.91
N SER A 212 -46.04 13.34 -0.35
CA SER A 212 -46.98 13.77 -1.39
C SER A 212 -48.07 12.72 -1.66
N LYS A 213 -47.76 11.45 -1.40
CA LYS A 213 -48.68 10.31 -1.51
C LYS A 213 -49.56 10.11 -0.26
N LEU A 214 -49.29 10.86 0.81
CA LEU A 214 -50.00 10.72 2.07
C LEU A 214 -51.33 11.48 2.00
N GLN A 215 -52.38 10.81 1.52
CA GLN A 215 -53.73 11.36 1.59
C GLN A 215 -54.29 11.21 3.02
N THR A 216 -54.48 12.34 3.70
CA THR A 216 -55.11 12.33 5.03
C THR A 216 -56.60 12.01 4.92
N ARG A 217 -57.16 11.46 6.01
CA ARG A 217 -58.60 11.21 6.10
C ARG A 217 -59.34 12.54 5.98
N LYS A 218 -60.19 12.67 4.96
CA LYS A 218 -61.03 13.86 4.75
C LYS A 218 -62.16 13.92 5.77
N MET A 219 -61.85 14.40 6.98
CA MET A 219 -62.83 14.61 8.05
C MET A 219 -63.86 15.66 7.65
N LYS A 220 -65.09 15.56 8.18
CA LYS A 220 -66.19 16.46 7.82
C LYS A 220 -65.85 17.92 8.08
N GLY A 221 -65.16 18.24 9.19
CA GLY A 221 -64.76 19.62 9.54
C GLY A 221 -63.64 20.22 8.68
N LEU A 222 -62.94 19.42 7.86
CA LEU A 222 -61.90 19.90 6.94
C LEU A 222 -62.44 20.06 5.51
N LYS A 223 -63.69 19.66 5.26
CA LYS A 223 -64.36 19.91 3.99
C LYS A 223 -64.89 21.34 4.04
N ARG A 224 -64.44 22.18 3.10
CA ARG A 224 -65.13 23.44 2.81
C ARG A 224 -66.59 23.10 2.49
N GLU A 225 -67.51 23.57 3.30
CA GLU A 225 -68.91 23.65 2.89
C GLU A 225 -68.96 24.68 1.77
N SER A 226 -69.52 24.30 0.62
CA SER A 226 -69.88 25.25 -0.43
C SER A 226 -71.01 26.10 0.12
N SER A 227 -70.69 27.19 0.83
CA SER A 227 -71.60 28.32 0.90
C SER A 227 -71.74 28.81 -0.54
N ASN A 228 -72.89 28.54 -1.15
CA ASN A 228 -73.34 29.20 -2.37
C ASN A 228 -73.34 30.71 -2.08
N SER A 229 -72.27 31.39 -2.46
CA SER A 229 -72.25 32.83 -2.60
C SER A 229 -71.78 33.09 -4.03
N ASP A 230 -72.71 32.91 -4.95
CA ASP A 230 -72.67 33.63 -6.22
C ASP A 230 -72.85 35.12 -5.90
N ASP A 231 -72.10 35.93 -6.66
CA ASP A 231 -72.20 37.37 -6.85
C ASP A 231 -71.31 38.34 -6.03
N GLU A 232 -70.66 39.19 -6.83
CA GLU A 232 -70.00 40.48 -6.59
C GLU A 232 -68.50 40.50 -6.19
N GLU A 233 -67.64 40.64 -7.21
CA GLU A 233 -66.50 41.57 -7.11
C GLU A 233 -67.03 43.00 -7.02
N PRO A 234 -66.43 43.87 -6.19
CA PRO A 234 -65.45 44.80 -6.77
C PRO A 234 -64.26 45.18 -5.86
N GLY A 235 -63.16 45.56 -6.52
CA GLY A 235 -62.43 46.79 -6.17
C GLY A 235 -61.22 46.71 -5.23
N SER A 236 -60.04 46.83 -5.84
CA SER A 236 -58.77 47.42 -5.37
C SER A 236 -58.48 47.55 -3.87
N ASP A 237 -57.33 47.00 -3.45
CA ASP A 237 -56.25 47.83 -2.92
C ASP A 237 -54.89 47.17 -3.17
N ASN A 238 -54.08 47.85 -3.98
CA ASN A 238 -52.74 47.44 -4.36
C ASN A 238 -51.78 48.22 -3.46
N GLU A 239 -51.52 47.71 -2.27
CA GLU A 239 -50.45 48.23 -1.42
C GLU A 239 -49.09 47.75 -1.94
N GLN A 240 -48.33 48.73 -2.38
CA GLN A 240 -47.00 48.65 -2.93
C GLN A 240 -45.99 48.53 -1.77
N GLU A 241 -45.53 47.32 -1.44
CA GLU A 241 -44.30 47.17 -0.65
C GLU A 241 -43.08 47.09 -1.56
N VAL A 242 -42.32 48.19 -1.52
CA VAL A 242 -41.00 48.34 -2.12
C VAL A 242 -39.96 47.60 -1.28
N SER A 243 -39.04 46.97 -2.00
CA SER A 243 -37.83 46.31 -1.54
C SER A 243 -37.07 47.04 -0.42
N SER A 244 -36.60 46.30 0.57
CA SER A 244 -35.33 46.62 1.23
C SER A 244 -34.36 45.44 1.07
N SER A 245 -33.27 45.74 0.37
CA SER A 245 -32.15 44.89 0.06
C SER A 245 -31.15 44.82 1.23
N ALA A 246 -30.79 43.60 1.64
CA ALA A 246 -29.49 43.18 2.21
C ALA A 246 -29.61 41.68 2.56
N SER A 247 -28.75 40.73 2.21
CA SER A 247 -27.40 40.74 1.64
C SER A 247 -27.18 39.38 1.01
N THR A 248 -26.56 39.35 -0.16
CA THR A 248 -26.01 38.15 -0.79
C THR A 248 -24.83 37.62 0.04
N ILE A 249 -24.91 36.38 0.53
CA ILE A 249 -23.74 35.55 0.81
C ILE A 249 -23.71 34.46 -0.25
N ILE A 250 -22.71 34.54 -1.14
CA ILE A 250 -22.42 33.53 -2.16
C ILE A 250 -21.77 32.35 -1.44
N ALA A 251 -22.47 31.21 -1.38
CA ALA A 251 -21.84 29.92 -1.16
C ALA A 251 -21.79 29.19 -2.50
N VAL A 252 -20.58 29.09 -3.06
CA VAL A 252 -20.27 28.30 -4.25
C VAL A 252 -20.34 26.82 -3.86
N GLU A 253 -21.28 26.06 -4.44
CA GLU A 253 -21.24 24.59 -4.37
C GLU A 253 -20.21 24.04 -5.37
N PRO A 254 -19.31 23.13 -4.95
CA PRO A 254 -18.44 22.42 -5.87
C PRO A 254 -19.20 21.33 -6.64
N ASN A 255 -19.00 21.35 -7.95
CA ASN A 255 -19.59 20.49 -8.97
C ASN A 255 -19.17 19.01 -8.79
N LEU A 256 -20.03 18.17 -8.19
CA LEU A 256 -19.82 16.72 -8.11
C LEU A 256 -20.36 16.03 -9.37
N ARG A 257 -19.44 15.68 -10.28
CA ARG A 257 -19.65 14.81 -11.44
C ARG A 257 -20.43 13.55 -11.06
N LYS A 258 -21.58 13.33 -11.70
CA LYS A 258 -22.28 12.04 -11.73
C LYS A 258 -21.36 11.00 -12.38
N LYS A 259 -20.84 10.04 -11.59
CA LYS A 259 -20.29 8.78 -12.12
C LYS A 259 -21.44 7.98 -12.73
N THR A 260 -21.43 7.86 -14.06
CA THR A 260 -22.22 6.88 -14.80
C THR A 260 -21.86 5.48 -14.33
N ARG A 261 -22.90 4.71 -13.98
CA ARG A 261 -22.80 3.30 -13.60
C ARG A 261 -22.66 2.50 -14.90
N GLU A 262 -21.48 1.94 -15.17
CA GLU A 262 -21.31 0.92 -16.20
C GLU A 262 -22.15 -0.30 -15.85
N THR A 263 -22.93 -0.77 -16.82
CA THR A 263 -23.71 -2.00 -16.75
C THR A 263 -22.85 -3.13 -17.30
N ALA A 264 -22.61 -4.17 -16.49
CA ALA A 264 -21.93 -5.39 -16.93
C ALA A 264 -22.84 -6.20 -17.89
N PRO A 265 -22.31 -6.84 -18.94
CA PRO A 265 -23.11 -7.58 -19.89
C PRO A 265 -23.51 -8.97 -19.33
N ASN A 266 -24.75 -9.33 -19.60
CA ASN A 266 -25.45 -10.52 -19.15
C ASN A 266 -25.04 -11.73 -20.01
N ALA A 267 -24.34 -12.72 -19.43
CA ALA A 267 -23.97 -13.96 -20.10
C ALA A 267 -25.20 -14.90 -20.19
N ARG A 268 -25.88 -14.91 -21.34
CA ARG A 268 -26.87 -15.95 -21.69
C ARG A 268 -26.26 -16.93 -22.68
N GLY A 269 -26.00 -18.15 -22.20
CA GLY A 269 -25.58 -19.29 -23.01
C GLY A 269 -26.59 -19.63 -24.10
N LYS A 270 -26.10 -19.76 -25.34
CA LYS A 270 -26.84 -20.39 -26.44
C LYS A 270 -26.65 -21.90 -26.38
N LYS A 271 -27.75 -22.62 -26.13
CA LYS A 271 -27.87 -24.05 -26.44
C LYS A 271 -27.87 -24.22 -27.95
N ALA A 272 -26.90 -24.95 -28.49
CA ALA A 272 -26.95 -25.47 -29.86
C ALA A 272 -27.85 -26.71 -29.89
N LYS A 273 -28.84 -26.72 -30.80
CA LYS A 273 -29.60 -27.90 -31.20
C LYS A 273 -29.15 -28.29 -32.63
N ASN A 274 -29.00 -29.60 -32.79
CA ASN A 274 -28.62 -30.37 -33.99
C ASN A 274 -29.23 -29.92 -35.31
N SER A 275 -28.47 -30.15 -36.39
CA SER A 275 -28.99 -30.57 -37.70
C SER A 275 -28.22 -31.80 -38.19
N LYS A 276 -28.97 -32.88 -38.47
CA LYS A 276 -28.56 -34.03 -39.30
C LYS A 276 -28.24 -33.54 -40.72
N VAL A 277 -27.19 -34.07 -41.36
CA VAL A 277 -27.21 -35.14 -42.39
C VAL A 277 -25.84 -35.82 -42.33
#